data_AF-A0A133SHD9-F1
#
_entry.id   AF-A0A133SHD9-F1
#
_cell.length_a   1.000
_cell.length_b   1.000
_cell.length_c   1.000
_cell.angle_alpha   90.00
_cell.angle_beta   90.00
_cell.angle_gamma   90.00
#
_symmetry.space_group_name_H-M   'P 1'
#
loop_
_entity.id
_entity.type
_entity.pdbx_description
1 polymer ?
#
loop_
_entity_poly.entity_id
_entity_poly.type
_entity_poly.pdbx_seq_one_letter_code
_entity_poly.pdbx_strand_id
1 'polypeptide(L)'
;MNAIWKQKGHDWLMAVLWAACGIVPIPFGAFASGKPYIAASSVLIFFVLSFAVPLWLGYRRRKLGRYDDYASVGGTLYGGVVALIIAVGILNGLTGSFLWHSYWGMVFLFTLWMLVTIAVQYGAAKGVDFWQARLRKHWYSQFLDPILFSLPLPCAVLGMFLFPAVSDSSASVSLFVGIMAIMGFCFLAISIFVIATFAFYFFPYKRYGYSRKEKVVHLLSIVVMVLLWIMVQNLLFNSDLQVFGYIFKAMPILQDNLLVFVTPFVLSSIVIIGCVALRNVVVETLS
;
A
#
# COMPACT_ATOMS: atom_id res chain seq x y z
N MET A 1 -29.77 -12.46 7.18
CA MET A 1 -28.49 -11.90 6.67
C MET A 1 -28.25 -10.44 7.10
N ASN A 2 -29.25 -9.54 7.04
CA ASN A 2 -29.08 -8.11 7.37
C ASN A 2 -28.65 -7.80 8.83
N ALA A 3 -29.09 -8.57 9.82
CA ALA A 3 -28.77 -8.32 11.22
C ALA A 3 -27.27 -8.51 11.54
N ILE A 4 -26.64 -9.55 10.98
CA ILE A 4 -25.22 -9.87 11.20
C ILE A 4 -24.31 -8.81 10.57
N TRP A 5 -24.66 -8.33 9.37
CA TRP A 5 -23.91 -7.25 8.71
C TRP A 5 -24.06 -5.92 9.45
N LYS A 6 -25.26 -5.61 9.96
CA LYS A 6 -25.50 -4.43 10.78
C LYS A 6 -24.69 -4.46 12.08
N GLN A 7 -24.61 -5.62 12.73
CA GLN A 7 -23.82 -5.82 13.94
C GLN A 7 -22.32 -5.68 13.67
N LYS A 8 -21.80 -6.31 12.61
CA LYS A 8 -20.38 -6.15 12.20
C LYS A 8 -20.02 -4.70 11.87
N GLY A 9 -20.91 -3.98 11.18
CA GLY A 9 -20.72 -2.56 10.88
C GLY A 9 -20.69 -1.70 12.14
N HIS A 10 -21.58 -1.98 13.10
CA HIS A 10 -21.59 -1.32 14.39
C HIS A 10 -20.29 -1.59 15.18
N ASP A 11 -19.85 -2.84 15.26
CA ASP A 11 -18.62 -3.22 15.97
C ASP A 11 -17.37 -2.59 15.34
N TRP A 12 -17.34 -2.51 14.00
CA TRP A 12 -16.32 -1.80 13.24
C TRP A 12 -16.29 -0.31 13.61
N LEU A 13 -17.45 0.35 13.58
CA LEU A 13 -17.56 1.78 13.87
C LEU A 13 -17.15 2.07 15.32
N MET A 14 -17.57 1.24 16.27
CA MET A 14 -17.16 1.37 17.67
C MET A 14 -15.66 1.16 17.85
N ALA A 15 -15.04 0.19 17.16
CA ALA A 15 -13.60 -0.02 17.23
C ALA A 15 -12.80 1.19 16.72
N VAL A 16 -13.26 1.80 15.62
CA VAL A 16 -12.68 3.04 15.06
C VAL A 16 -12.88 4.22 16.03
N LEU A 17 -14.07 4.39 16.60
CA LEU A 17 -14.34 5.46 17.57
C LEU A 17 -13.48 5.31 18.83
N TRP A 18 -13.36 4.10 19.38
CA TRP A 18 -12.50 3.86 20.55
C TRP A 18 -11.03 4.15 20.25
N ALA A 19 -10.55 3.79 19.05
CA ALA A 19 -9.20 4.15 18.62
C ALA A 19 -9.06 5.66 18.46
N ALA A 20 -10.04 6.34 17.84
CA ALA A 20 -10.05 7.78 17.67
C ALA A 20 -10.02 8.53 19.00
N CYS A 21 -10.79 8.09 20.01
CA CYS A 21 -10.76 8.68 21.34
C CYS A 21 -9.37 8.60 22.00
N GLY A 22 -8.60 7.54 21.74
CA GLY A 22 -7.23 7.38 22.26
C GLY A 22 -6.15 8.06 21.43
N ILE A 23 -6.40 8.27 20.12
CA ILE A 23 -5.41 8.78 19.17
C ILE A 23 -5.56 10.29 18.96
N VAL A 24 -6.77 10.78 18.68
CA VAL A 24 -7.03 12.13 18.12
C VAL A 24 -6.75 13.29 19.10
N PRO A 25 -7.07 13.23 20.41
CA PRO A 25 -7.00 14.41 21.28
C PRO A 25 -5.60 15.05 21.37
N ILE A 26 -4.54 14.23 21.43
CA ILE A 26 -3.15 14.69 21.59
C ILE A 26 -2.62 15.39 20.32
N PRO A 27 -2.62 14.75 19.12
CA PRO A 27 -2.19 15.38 17.89
C PRO A 27 -3.11 16.54 17.49
N PHE A 28 -4.42 16.46 17.74
CA PHE A 28 -5.32 17.59 17.54
C PHE A 28 -4.90 18.80 18.38
N GLY A 29 -4.69 18.63 19.69
CA GLY A 29 -4.28 19.72 20.57
C GLY A 29 -2.92 20.30 20.18
N ALA A 30 -1.98 19.44 19.78
CA ALA A 30 -0.66 19.87 19.28
C ALA A 30 -0.78 20.70 18.00
N PHE A 31 -1.61 20.26 17.04
CA PHE A 31 -1.82 20.96 15.77
C PHE A 31 -2.58 22.28 15.95
N ALA A 32 -3.66 22.28 16.74
CA ALA A 32 -4.48 23.45 17.02
C ALA A 32 -3.73 24.56 17.77
N SER A 33 -2.62 24.24 18.45
CA SER A 33 -1.78 25.22 19.15
C SER A 33 -1.19 26.31 18.23
N GLY A 34 -1.17 26.09 16.91
CA GLY A 34 -0.70 27.06 15.92
C GLY A 34 0.81 27.31 15.92
N LYS A 35 1.57 26.65 16.80
CA LYS A 35 3.04 26.76 16.87
C LYS A 35 3.68 25.83 15.83
N PRO A 36 4.51 26.33 14.89
CA PRO A 36 5.01 25.53 13.75
C PRO A 36 5.68 24.22 14.14
N TYR A 37 6.57 24.24 15.14
CA TYR A 37 7.27 23.05 15.62
C TYR A 37 6.33 22.03 16.29
N ILE A 38 5.31 22.50 17.00
CA ILE A 38 4.33 21.64 17.69
C ILE A 38 3.36 21.04 16.67
N ALA A 39 2.95 21.82 15.65
CA ALA A 39 2.13 21.34 14.55
C ALA A 39 2.84 20.25 13.75
N ALA A 40 4.13 20.39 13.44
CA ALA A 40 4.90 19.32 12.79
C ALA A 40 5.00 18.06 13.68
N SER A 41 5.20 18.23 14.99
CA SER A 41 5.23 17.11 15.94
C SER A 41 3.89 16.36 16.04
N SER A 42 2.76 17.04 15.76
CA SER A 42 1.44 16.41 15.81
C SER A 42 1.30 15.26 14.82
N VAL A 43 1.90 15.36 13.63
CA VAL A 43 1.87 14.31 12.61
C VAL A 43 2.67 13.09 13.08
N LEU A 44 3.84 13.32 13.69
CA LEU A 44 4.66 12.25 14.25
C LEU A 44 3.97 11.55 15.43
N ILE A 45 3.37 12.33 16.33
CA ILE A 45 2.58 11.80 17.46
C ILE A 45 1.41 10.98 16.94
N PHE A 46 0.72 11.49 15.91
CA PHE A 46 -0.37 10.76 15.25
C PHE A 46 0.14 9.44 14.67
N PHE A 47 1.28 9.41 13.97
CA PHE A 47 1.84 8.17 13.43
C PHE A 47 2.09 7.14 14.51
N VAL A 48 2.78 7.53 15.60
CA VAL A 48 3.08 6.63 16.72
C VAL A 48 1.80 6.09 17.35
N LEU A 49 0.84 6.98 17.66
CA LEU A 49 -0.43 6.59 18.29
C LEU A 49 -1.30 5.74 17.36
N SER A 50 -1.28 6.00 16.06
CA SER A 50 -2.05 5.25 15.05
C SER A 50 -1.68 3.78 14.98
N PHE A 51 -0.45 3.41 15.37
CA PHE A 51 -0.04 2.01 15.52
C PHE A 51 -0.13 1.53 16.96
N ALA A 52 0.32 2.33 17.92
CA ALA A 52 0.39 1.93 19.33
C ALA A 52 -1.01 1.62 19.91
N VAL A 53 -2.00 2.47 19.63
CA VAL A 53 -3.35 2.34 20.21
C VAL A 53 -4.08 1.10 19.67
N PRO A 54 -4.15 0.84 18.34
CA PRO A 54 -4.79 -0.37 17.83
C PRO A 54 -4.08 -1.66 18.25
N LEU A 55 -2.75 -1.66 18.32
CA LEU A 55 -1.99 -2.82 18.80
C LEU A 55 -2.25 -3.09 20.29
N TRP A 56 -2.30 -2.05 21.11
CA TRP A 56 -2.59 -2.17 22.54
C TRP A 56 -4.03 -2.62 22.80
N LEU A 57 -5.01 -2.03 22.10
CA LEU A 57 -6.41 -2.46 22.18
C LEU A 57 -6.59 -3.91 21.72
N GLY A 58 -5.92 -4.29 20.63
CA GLY A 58 -5.90 -5.66 20.13
C GLY A 58 -5.29 -6.65 21.14
N TYR A 59 -4.15 -6.31 21.73
CA TYR A 59 -3.51 -7.13 22.77
C TYR A 59 -4.43 -7.32 23.99
N ARG A 60 -5.02 -6.23 24.49
CA ARG A 60 -5.90 -6.27 25.66
C ARG A 60 -7.14 -7.13 25.41
N ARG A 61 -7.77 -7.02 24.23
CA ARG A 61 -8.98 -7.79 23.91
C ARG A 61 -8.69 -9.28 23.65
N ARG A 62 -7.54 -9.62 23.08
CA ARG A 62 -7.11 -11.02 22.96
C ARG A 62 -6.87 -11.67 24.32
N LYS A 63 -6.34 -10.93 25.30
CA LYS A 63 -6.21 -11.41 26.69
C LYS A 63 -7.58 -11.70 27.33
N LEU A 64 -8.64 -11.06 26.85
CA LEU A 64 -10.04 -11.28 27.27
C LEU A 64 -10.75 -12.35 26.43
N GLY A 65 -10.04 -13.10 25.58
CA GLY A 65 -10.60 -14.17 24.74
C GLY A 65 -11.36 -13.70 23.50
N ARG A 66 -11.33 -12.39 23.18
CA ARG A 66 -12.02 -11.82 22.00
C ARG A 66 -11.03 -11.61 20.85
N TYR A 67 -10.95 -12.58 19.94
CA TYR A 67 -9.99 -12.59 18.84
C TYR A 67 -10.49 -11.91 17.57
N ASP A 68 -11.81 -11.78 17.39
CA ASP A 68 -12.41 -11.29 16.13
C ASP A 68 -12.50 -9.76 16.02
N ASP A 69 -12.35 -9.02 17.12
CA ASP A 69 -12.60 -7.57 17.16
C ASP A 69 -11.48 -6.74 16.49
N TYR A 70 -10.22 -7.15 16.61
CA TYR A 70 -9.08 -6.40 16.08
C TYR A 70 -8.29 -7.23 15.08
N ALA A 71 -7.58 -6.57 14.17
CA ALA A 71 -6.74 -7.26 13.22
C ALA A 71 -5.52 -7.90 13.91
N SER A 72 -4.86 -8.84 13.22
CA SER A 72 -3.58 -9.43 13.60
C SER A 72 -2.52 -8.34 13.67
N VAL A 73 -1.42 -8.61 14.39
CA VAL A 73 -0.30 -7.64 14.46
C VAL A 73 0.27 -7.41 13.06
N GLY A 74 0.45 -8.48 12.28
CA GLY A 74 0.94 -8.40 10.90
C GLY A 74 -0.01 -7.63 9.98
N GLY A 75 -1.32 -7.88 10.07
CA GLY A 75 -2.33 -7.14 9.30
C GLY A 75 -2.37 -5.65 9.66
N THR A 76 -2.28 -5.33 10.96
CA THR A 76 -2.23 -3.96 11.46
C THR A 76 -1.00 -3.22 10.97
N LEU A 77 0.17 -3.86 10.98
CA LEU A 77 1.41 -3.25 10.51
C LEU A 77 1.41 -3.10 8.98
N TYR A 78 1.15 -4.18 8.23
CA TYR A 78 1.20 -4.15 6.78
C TYR A 78 0.12 -3.23 6.19
N GLY A 79 -1.15 -3.50 6.52
CA GLY A 79 -2.28 -2.71 6.04
C GLY A 79 -2.27 -1.28 6.58
N GLY A 80 -1.89 -1.11 7.85
CA GLY A 80 -1.82 0.21 8.48
C GLY A 80 -0.70 1.10 7.91
N VAL A 81 0.47 0.54 7.58
CA VAL A 81 1.57 1.29 6.93
C VAL A 81 1.17 1.71 5.53
N VAL A 82 0.62 0.81 4.71
CA VAL A 82 0.16 1.14 3.35
C VAL A 82 -0.90 2.23 3.39
N ALA A 83 -1.91 2.07 4.25
CA ALA A 83 -2.97 3.07 4.43
C ALA A 83 -2.42 4.42 4.91
N LEU A 84 -1.47 4.42 5.84
CA LEU A 84 -0.86 5.65 6.35
C LEU A 84 -0.08 6.39 5.26
N ILE A 85 0.73 5.69 4.46
CA ILE A 85 1.51 6.31 3.37
C ILE A 85 0.58 6.99 2.35
N ILE A 86 -0.51 6.31 1.97
CA ILE A 86 -1.53 6.89 1.08
C ILE A 86 -2.18 8.10 1.74
N ALA A 87 -2.56 7.98 3.01
CA ALA A 87 -3.16 9.08 3.77
C ALA A 87 -2.23 10.29 3.86
N VAL A 88 -0.93 10.11 4.06
CA VAL A 88 0.05 11.19 4.09
C VAL A 88 0.16 11.87 2.72
N GLY A 89 0.15 11.10 1.63
CA GLY A 89 0.05 11.66 0.28
C GLY A 89 -1.18 12.56 0.13
N ILE A 90 -2.35 12.07 0.55
CA ILE A 90 -3.61 12.84 0.53
C ILE A 90 -3.51 14.11 1.40
N LEU A 91 -2.93 14.02 2.60
CA LEU A 91 -2.73 15.18 3.48
C LEU A 91 -1.91 16.25 2.78
N ASN A 92 -0.84 15.83 2.09
CA ASN A 92 0.03 16.76 1.38
C ASN A 92 -0.75 17.53 0.29
N GLY A 93 -1.58 16.84 -0.50
CA GLY A 93 -2.44 17.53 -1.47
C GLY A 93 -3.52 18.41 -0.82
N LEU A 94 -4.05 18.05 0.34
CA LEU A 94 -4.97 18.91 1.09
C LEU A 94 -4.31 20.22 1.53
N THR A 95 -2.99 20.24 1.76
CA THR A 95 -2.29 21.48 2.12
C THR A 95 -2.28 22.54 1.02
N GLY A 96 -2.38 22.12 -0.26
CA GLY A 96 -2.54 23.01 -1.40
C GLY A 96 -3.95 23.59 -1.59
N SER A 97 -4.94 23.13 -0.81
CA SER A 97 -6.34 23.55 -0.98
C SER A 97 -6.63 24.95 -0.39
N PHE A 98 -7.64 25.64 -0.94
CA PHE A 98 -8.08 26.95 -0.43
C PHE A 98 -8.53 26.90 1.05
N LEU A 99 -9.11 25.77 1.48
CA LEU A 99 -9.56 25.57 2.85
C LEU A 99 -8.40 25.52 3.86
N TRP A 100 -7.21 25.09 3.42
CA TRP A 100 -6.02 25.02 4.27
C TRP A 100 -5.48 26.41 4.64
N HIS A 101 -5.80 27.43 3.84
CA HIS A 101 -5.35 28.81 4.08
C HIS A 101 -6.16 29.54 5.16
N SER A 102 -7.28 28.97 5.60
CA SER A 102 -8.04 29.44 6.76
C SER A 102 -7.69 28.61 7.98
N TYR A 103 -7.42 29.23 9.13
CA TYR A 103 -7.10 28.50 10.37
C TYR A 103 -8.17 27.46 10.72
N TRP A 104 -9.45 27.85 10.66
CA TRP A 104 -10.57 26.95 10.94
C TRP A 104 -10.70 25.82 9.92
N GLY A 105 -10.45 26.12 8.64
CA GLY A 105 -10.47 25.12 7.58
C GLY A 105 -9.32 24.12 7.72
N MET A 106 -8.11 24.58 8.04
CA MET A 106 -6.93 23.76 8.30
C MET A 106 -7.16 22.78 9.46
N VAL A 107 -7.62 23.28 10.61
CA VAL A 107 -7.89 22.44 11.80
C VAL A 107 -8.99 21.43 11.52
N PHE A 108 -10.05 21.84 10.83
CA PHE A 108 -11.13 20.94 10.43
C PHE A 108 -10.66 19.84 9.48
N LEU A 109 -9.95 20.20 8.40
CA LEU A 109 -9.42 19.25 7.42
C LEU A 109 -8.42 18.28 8.06
N PHE A 110 -7.54 18.76 8.93
CA PHE A 110 -6.58 17.91 9.62
C PHE A 110 -7.29 16.91 10.56
N THR A 111 -8.33 17.35 11.26
CA THR A 111 -9.13 16.47 12.14
C THR A 111 -9.88 15.41 11.34
N LEU A 112 -10.52 15.82 10.24
CA LEU A 112 -11.19 14.92 9.31
C LEU A 112 -10.20 13.88 8.76
N TRP A 113 -9.02 14.36 8.34
CA TRP A 113 -7.95 13.50 7.84
C TRP A 113 -7.50 12.46 8.87
N MET A 114 -7.30 12.84 10.14
CA MET A 114 -6.94 11.89 11.19
C MET A 114 -8.02 10.82 11.39
N LEU A 115 -9.29 11.20 11.44
CA LEU A 115 -10.41 10.27 11.62
C LEU A 115 -10.53 9.29 10.45
N VAL A 116 -10.47 9.81 9.22
CA VAL A 116 -10.50 8.99 8.00
C VAL A 116 -9.31 8.05 7.97
N THR A 117 -8.11 8.51 8.34
CA THR A 117 -6.90 7.68 8.35
C THR A 117 -7.04 6.51 9.32
N ILE A 118 -7.53 6.72 10.54
CA ILE A 118 -7.77 5.64 11.51
C ILE A 118 -8.78 4.62 10.94
N ALA A 119 -9.87 5.10 10.34
CA ALA A 119 -10.89 4.24 9.75
C ALA A 119 -10.33 3.38 8.60
N VAL A 120 -9.57 4.00 7.70
CA VAL A 120 -8.94 3.33 6.55
C VAL A 120 -7.85 2.35 7.03
N GLN A 121 -7.01 2.71 8.00
CA GLN A 121 -6.01 1.81 8.57
C GLN A 121 -6.65 0.57 9.21
N TYR A 122 -7.73 0.74 9.97
CA TYR A 122 -8.44 -0.38 10.57
C TYR A 122 -9.11 -1.27 9.50
N GLY A 123 -9.74 -0.65 8.49
CA GLY A 123 -10.30 -1.36 7.34
C GLY A 123 -9.24 -2.15 6.55
N ALA A 124 -8.11 -1.52 6.25
CA ALA A 124 -6.98 -2.15 5.55
C ALA A 124 -6.40 -3.31 6.36
N ALA A 125 -6.22 -3.14 7.67
CA ALA A 125 -5.72 -4.18 8.55
C ALA A 125 -6.64 -5.42 8.57
N LYS A 126 -7.96 -5.20 8.67
CA LYS A 126 -8.95 -6.28 8.59
C LYS A 126 -9.00 -6.92 7.20
N GLY A 127 -8.84 -6.12 6.14
CA GLY A 127 -8.74 -6.62 4.76
C GLY A 127 -7.54 -7.55 4.57
N VAL A 128 -6.38 -7.17 5.12
CA VAL A 128 -5.16 -7.99 5.07
C VAL A 128 -5.33 -9.30 5.84
N ASP A 129 -5.90 -9.27 7.05
CA ASP A 129 -6.18 -10.49 7.80
C ASP A 129 -7.14 -11.42 7.06
N PHE A 130 -8.19 -10.85 6.49
CA PHE A 130 -9.19 -11.59 5.73
C PHE A 130 -8.56 -12.28 4.51
N TRP A 131 -7.66 -11.59 3.83
CA TRP A 131 -6.87 -12.15 2.75
C TRP A 131 -5.90 -13.23 3.24
N GLN A 132 -5.15 -12.97 4.31
CA GLN A 132 -4.19 -13.91 4.90
C GLN A 132 -4.86 -15.22 5.35
N ALA A 133 -6.08 -15.14 5.89
CA ALA A 133 -6.88 -16.31 6.26
C ALA A 133 -7.32 -17.18 5.06
N ARG A 134 -7.19 -16.66 3.83
CA ARG A 134 -7.65 -17.30 2.58
C ARG A 134 -6.52 -17.53 1.58
N LEU A 135 -5.27 -17.42 2.02
CA LEU A 135 -4.09 -17.69 1.19
C LEU A 135 -4.19 -19.07 0.56
N ARG A 136 -3.92 -19.14 -0.75
CA ARG A 136 -3.91 -20.38 -1.53
C ARG A 136 -5.20 -21.21 -1.48
N LYS A 137 -6.31 -20.66 -0.99
CA LYS A 137 -7.57 -21.40 -0.84
C LYS A 137 -8.37 -21.47 -2.13
N HIS A 138 -8.26 -20.45 -2.99
CA HIS A 138 -9.01 -20.38 -4.24
C HIS A 138 -8.07 -20.41 -5.44
N TRP A 139 -8.57 -20.79 -6.61
CA TRP A 139 -7.78 -20.83 -7.85
C TRP A 139 -7.13 -19.48 -8.21
N TYR A 140 -7.86 -18.37 -8.01
CA TYR A 140 -7.39 -17.02 -8.27
C TYR A 140 -6.34 -16.52 -7.25
N SER A 141 -6.17 -17.21 -6.12
CA SER A 141 -5.14 -16.87 -5.13
C SER A 141 -3.74 -16.92 -5.72
N GLN A 142 -3.50 -17.76 -6.73
CA GLN A 142 -2.21 -17.82 -7.43
C GLN A 142 -1.84 -16.50 -8.14
N PHE A 143 -2.85 -15.71 -8.54
CA PHE A 143 -2.65 -14.43 -9.21
C PHE A 143 -2.73 -13.26 -8.22
N LEU A 144 -3.71 -13.31 -7.31
CA LEU A 144 -4.01 -12.23 -6.37
C LEU A 144 -3.00 -12.16 -5.22
N ASP A 145 -2.50 -13.29 -4.72
CA ASP A 145 -1.57 -13.29 -3.60
C ASP A 145 -0.24 -12.61 -3.97
N PRO A 146 0.40 -12.89 -5.12
CA PRO A 146 1.62 -12.19 -5.52
C PRO A 146 1.44 -10.68 -5.65
N ILE A 147 0.29 -10.24 -6.18
CA ILE A 147 -0.07 -8.82 -6.30
C ILE A 147 -0.12 -8.18 -4.91
N LEU A 148 -0.88 -8.76 -3.98
CA LEU A 148 -1.08 -8.21 -2.65
C LEU A 148 0.15 -8.31 -1.74
N PHE A 149 1.11 -9.19 -2.01
CA PHE A 149 2.39 -9.20 -1.29
C PHE A 149 3.36 -8.12 -1.79
N SER A 150 3.42 -7.90 -3.10
CA SER A 150 4.49 -7.12 -3.72
C SER A 150 4.15 -5.66 -3.97
N LEU A 151 2.91 -5.33 -4.36
CA LEU A 151 2.58 -4.02 -4.93
C LEU A 151 2.10 -2.95 -3.93
N PRO A 152 1.26 -3.23 -2.91
CA PRO A 152 0.61 -2.19 -2.13
C PRO A 152 1.58 -1.18 -1.48
N LEU A 153 2.68 -1.68 -0.93
CA LEU A 153 3.67 -0.85 -0.26
C LEU A 153 4.50 0.02 -1.21
N PRO A 154 5.22 -0.53 -2.22
CA PRO A 154 6.02 0.30 -3.11
C PRO A 154 5.16 1.21 -4.00
N CYS A 155 3.93 0.82 -4.37
CA CYS A 155 3.00 1.71 -5.07
C CYS A 155 2.50 2.85 -4.16
N ALA A 156 2.26 2.61 -2.87
CA ALA A 156 1.92 3.68 -1.94
C ALA A 156 3.07 4.68 -1.78
N VAL A 157 4.31 4.20 -1.65
CA VAL A 157 5.50 5.07 -1.56
C VAL A 157 5.67 5.89 -2.83
N LEU A 158 5.60 5.24 -4.00
CA LEU A 158 5.67 5.93 -5.29
C LEU A 158 4.59 7.01 -5.40
N GLY A 159 3.35 6.68 -5.01
CA GLY A 159 2.24 7.62 -5.05
C GLY A 159 2.40 8.79 -4.09
N MET A 160 2.92 8.57 -2.88
CA MET A 160 3.18 9.66 -1.92
C MET A 160 4.14 10.71 -2.49
N PHE A 161 5.16 10.31 -3.25
CA PHE A 161 6.12 11.24 -3.87
C PHE A 161 5.60 11.91 -5.14
N LEU A 162 4.72 11.25 -5.89
CA LEU A 162 4.18 11.75 -7.15
C LEU A 162 2.83 12.49 -7.01
N PHE A 163 2.18 12.41 -5.84
CA PHE A 163 0.90 13.05 -5.60
C PHE A 163 0.94 14.59 -5.63
N PRO A 164 1.92 15.29 -5.01
CA PRO A 164 1.95 16.75 -5.08
C PRO A 164 2.30 17.27 -6.48
N ALA A 165 1.52 18.22 -6.99
CA ALA A 165 1.90 19.00 -8.16
C ALA A 165 3.18 19.81 -7.90
N VAL A 166 4.18 19.62 -8.77
CA VAL A 166 5.36 20.49 -8.81
C VAL A 166 5.00 21.68 -9.69
N SER A 167 4.80 22.86 -9.10
CA SER A 167 4.51 24.07 -9.87
C SER A 167 5.75 24.50 -10.67
N ASP A 168 5.59 24.60 -11.99
CA ASP A 168 6.66 24.89 -12.97
C ASP A 168 7.40 26.23 -12.75
N SER A 169 6.85 27.16 -11.95
CA SER A 169 7.40 28.52 -11.82
C SER A 169 8.54 28.68 -10.82
N SER A 170 8.86 27.66 -10.00
CA SER A 170 9.90 27.77 -8.95
C SER A 170 10.71 26.49 -8.69
N ALA A 171 10.49 25.42 -9.48
CA ALA A 171 11.20 24.16 -9.29
C ALA A 171 12.62 24.24 -9.85
N SER A 172 13.64 24.11 -8.99
CA SER A 172 15.02 24.01 -9.44
C SER A 172 15.25 22.71 -10.21
N VAL A 173 16.16 22.73 -11.19
CA VAL A 173 16.60 21.52 -11.92
C VAL A 173 17.03 20.40 -10.96
N SER A 174 17.61 20.77 -9.81
CA SER A 174 17.98 19.82 -8.75
C SER A 174 16.78 19.10 -8.11
N LEU A 175 15.64 19.77 -7.92
CA LEU A 175 14.41 19.18 -7.39
C LEU A 175 13.86 18.15 -8.39
N PHE A 176 13.85 18.49 -9.68
CA PHE A 176 13.43 17.57 -10.74
C PHE A 176 14.32 16.32 -10.80
N VAL A 177 15.65 16.48 -10.77
CA VAL A 177 16.60 15.36 -10.72
C VAL A 177 16.38 14.50 -9.46
N GLY A 178 16.09 15.11 -8.31
CA GLY A 178 15.76 14.40 -7.07
C GLY A 178 14.50 13.53 -7.18
N ILE A 179 13.41 14.08 -7.75
CA ILE A 179 12.17 13.33 -7.98
C ILE A 179 12.42 12.15 -8.94
N MET A 180 13.15 12.40 -10.03
CA MET A 180 13.51 11.35 -11.00
C MET A 180 14.30 10.21 -10.36
N ALA A 181 15.26 10.54 -9.48
CA ALA A 181 16.05 9.55 -8.74
C ALA A 181 15.18 8.72 -7.79
N ILE A 182 14.28 9.38 -7.03
CA ILE A 182 13.35 8.70 -6.11
C ILE A 182 12.38 7.79 -6.88
N MET A 183 11.88 8.27 -8.02
CA MET A 183 10.98 7.50 -8.88
C MET A 183 11.68 6.24 -9.43
N GLY A 184 12.91 6.38 -9.92
CA GLY A 184 13.73 5.24 -10.35
C GLY A 184 13.97 4.24 -9.22
N PHE A 185 14.27 4.73 -8.01
CA PHE A 185 14.40 3.87 -6.82
C PHE A 185 13.10 3.13 -6.48
N CYS A 186 11.94 3.78 -6.59
CA CYS A 186 10.65 3.15 -6.35
C CYS A 186 10.34 2.05 -7.37
N PHE A 187 10.63 2.25 -8.66
CA PHE A 187 10.48 1.21 -9.67
C PHE A 187 11.42 0.01 -9.43
N LEU A 188 12.65 0.29 -9.00
CA LEU A 188 13.59 -0.75 -8.59
C LEU A 188 13.06 -1.52 -7.38
N ALA A 189 12.52 -0.81 -6.38
CA ALA A 189 11.90 -1.44 -5.22
C ALA A 189 10.72 -2.33 -5.63
N ILE A 190 9.79 -1.87 -6.48
CA ILE A 190 8.71 -2.71 -7.04
C ILE A 190 9.30 -4.00 -7.62
N SER A 191 10.35 -3.89 -8.44
CA SER A 191 10.99 -5.05 -9.06
C SER A 191 11.58 -6.01 -8.03
N ILE A 192 12.26 -5.52 -7.00
CA ILE A 192 12.78 -6.37 -5.90
C ILE A 192 11.63 -7.09 -5.19
N PHE A 193 10.56 -6.38 -4.83
CA PHE A 193 9.41 -6.96 -4.12
C PHE A 193 8.71 -8.02 -4.98
N VAL A 194 8.53 -7.78 -6.28
CA VAL A 194 7.89 -8.74 -7.20
C VAL A 194 8.76 -9.99 -7.37
N ILE A 195 10.07 -9.82 -7.63
CA ILE A 195 11.00 -10.96 -7.79
C ILE A 195 11.08 -11.78 -6.49
N ALA A 196 11.19 -11.12 -5.34
CA ALA A 196 11.17 -11.79 -4.05
C ALA A 196 9.86 -12.55 -3.83
N THR A 197 8.73 -11.94 -4.18
CA THR A 197 7.41 -12.59 -4.08
C THR A 197 7.32 -13.81 -4.98
N PHE A 198 7.81 -13.75 -6.23
CA PHE A 198 7.86 -14.90 -7.12
C PHE A 198 8.73 -16.02 -6.53
N ALA A 199 9.91 -15.67 -6.04
CA ALA A 199 10.84 -16.62 -5.45
C ALA A 199 10.26 -17.32 -4.21
N PHE A 200 9.70 -16.57 -3.25
CA PHE A 200 9.21 -17.12 -1.99
C PHE A 200 7.82 -17.75 -2.10
N TYR A 201 6.91 -17.16 -2.89
CA TYR A 201 5.55 -17.68 -2.98
C TYR A 201 5.50 -18.98 -3.80
N PHE A 202 6.19 -19.04 -4.94
CA PHE A 202 6.14 -20.21 -5.82
C PHE A 202 7.22 -21.26 -5.52
N PHE A 203 8.06 -21.05 -4.50
CA PHE A 203 9.10 -22.01 -4.13
C PHE A 203 8.52 -23.40 -3.84
N PRO A 204 9.06 -24.48 -4.42
CA PRO A 204 8.59 -25.83 -4.16
C PRO A 204 9.11 -26.33 -2.80
N TYR A 205 8.48 -25.88 -1.71
CA TYR A 205 8.82 -26.33 -0.37
C TYR A 205 8.65 -27.85 -0.21
N LYS A 206 9.54 -28.48 0.58
CA LYS A 206 9.52 -29.93 0.86
C LYS A 206 8.16 -30.43 1.38
N ARG A 207 7.38 -29.54 2.01
CA ARG A 207 6.04 -29.82 2.55
C ARG A 207 5.00 -30.23 1.49
N TYR A 208 5.23 -29.93 0.22
CA TYR A 208 4.28 -30.20 -0.87
C TYR A 208 4.49 -31.56 -1.57
N GLY A 209 5.44 -32.39 -1.11
CA GLY A 209 5.60 -33.76 -1.61
C GLY A 209 6.17 -33.89 -3.03
N TYR A 210 6.61 -32.81 -3.66
CA TYR A 210 7.09 -32.83 -5.05
C TYR A 210 8.26 -33.79 -5.30
N SER A 211 8.17 -34.53 -6.42
CA SER A 211 9.24 -35.32 -7.00
C SER A 211 10.44 -34.46 -7.39
N ARG A 212 11.63 -35.06 -7.57
CA ARG A 212 12.84 -34.32 -7.97
C ARG A 212 12.64 -33.62 -9.33
N LYS A 213 11.92 -34.23 -10.27
CA LYS A 213 11.64 -33.65 -11.59
C LYS A 213 10.71 -32.43 -11.49
N GLU A 214 9.60 -32.56 -10.77
CA GLU A 214 8.63 -31.48 -10.53
C GLU A 214 9.25 -30.26 -9.83
N LYS A 215 10.19 -30.49 -8.89
CA LYS A 215 10.94 -29.40 -8.26
C LYS A 215 11.75 -28.59 -9.27
N VAL A 216 12.40 -29.25 -10.21
CA VAL A 216 13.19 -28.58 -11.26
C VAL A 216 12.27 -27.78 -12.18
N VAL A 217 11.14 -28.35 -12.59
CA VAL A 217 10.13 -27.65 -13.41
C VAL A 217 9.59 -26.42 -12.70
N HIS A 218 9.27 -26.51 -11.41
CA HIS A 218 8.81 -25.37 -10.63
C HIS A 218 9.90 -24.28 -10.49
N LEU A 219 11.16 -24.65 -10.25
CA LEU A 219 12.26 -23.69 -10.21
C LEU A 219 12.48 -23.02 -11.57
N LEU A 220 12.46 -23.79 -12.66
CA LEU A 220 12.55 -23.26 -14.02
C LEU A 220 11.39 -22.28 -14.31
N SER A 221 10.18 -22.62 -13.89
CA SER A 221 9.01 -21.75 -14.08
C SER A 221 9.17 -20.40 -13.36
N ILE A 222 9.82 -20.36 -12.18
CA ILE A 222 10.14 -19.11 -11.47
C ILE A 222 11.15 -18.28 -12.27
N VAL A 223 12.18 -18.92 -12.83
CA VAL A 223 13.17 -18.23 -13.68
C VAL A 223 12.48 -17.61 -14.89
N VAL A 224 11.58 -18.34 -15.56
CA VAL A 224 10.80 -17.82 -16.69
C VAL A 224 9.94 -16.61 -16.29
N MET A 225 9.29 -16.65 -15.11
CA MET A 225 8.54 -15.50 -14.61
C MET A 225 9.41 -14.26 -14.41
N VAL A 226 10.60 -14.43 -13.81
CA VAL A 226 11.53 -13.34 -13.55
C VAL A 226 12.07 -12.77 -14.86
N LEU A 227 12.40 -13.62 -15.83
CA LEU A 227 12.84 -13.18 -17.16
C LEU A 227 11.74 -12.40 -17.88
N LEU A 228 10.49 -12.87 -17.84
CA LEU A 228 9.36 -12.16 -18.43
C LEU A 228 9.14 -10.80 -17.75
N TRP A 229 9.20 -10.76 -16.42
CA TRP A 229 9.10 -9.51 -15.66
C TRP A 229 10.18 -8.52 -16.10
N ILE A 230 11.45 -8.93 -16.11
CA ILE A 230 12.57 -8.07 -16.53
C ILE A 230 12.40 -7.63 -17.99
N MET A 231 11.97 -8.52 -18.88
CA MET A 231 11.73 -8.20 -20.29
C MET A 231 10.66 -7.11 -20.43
N VAL A 232 9.52 -7.27 -19.76
CA VAL A 232 8.44 -6.28 -19.82
C VAL A 232 8.86 -4.95 -19.18
N GLN A 233 9.58 -4.99 -18.05
CA GLN A 233 10.14 -3.78 -17.44
C GLN A 233 11.11 -3.08 -18.40
N ASN A 234 12.02 -3.81 -19.03
CA ASN A 234 12.92 -3.23 -20.01
C ASN A 234 12.14 -2.63 -21.20
N LEU A 235 11.09 -3.30 -21.68
CA LEU A 235 10.27 -2.79 -22.79
C LEU A 235 9.48 -1.52 -22.41
N LEU A 236 8.98 -1.43 -21.17
CA LEU A 236 8.24 -0.28 -20.65
C LEU A 236 9.16 0.92 -20.34
N PHE A 237 10.40 0.66 -19.89
CA PHE A 237 11.33 1.67 -19.40
C PHE A 237 12.54 1.92 -20.31
N ASN A 238 12.62 1.26 -21.47
CA ASN A 238 13.65 1.54 -22.46
C ASN A 238 13.42 2.94 -23.04
N SER A 239 14.46 3.78 -22.98
CA SER A 239 14.45 5.16 -23.50
C SER A 239 14.16 5.25 -25.00
N ASP A 240 14.48 4.19 -25.75
CA ASP A 240 14.28 4.14 -27.20
C ASP A 240 12.82 3.86 -27.58
N LEU A 241 12.07 3.20 -26.68
CA LEU A 241 10.64 2.96 -26.83
C LEU A 241 9.89 4.11 -26.15
N GLN A 242 9.18 4.91 -26.94
CA GLN A 242 8.49 6.14 -26.50
C GLN A 242 7.46 5.96 -25.36
N VAL A 243 7.22 4.73 -24.89
CA VAL A 243 6.28 4.37 -23.81
C VAL A 243 6.59 5.10 -22.50
N PHE A 244 7.86 5.15 -22.09
CA PHE A 244 8.26 5.90 -20.90
C PHE A 244 8.02 7.41 -21.05
N GLY A 245 8.22 7.93 -22.28
CA GLY A 245 7.88 9.31 -22.63
C GLY A 245 6.37 9.62 -22.51
N TYR A 246 5.49 8.65 -22.78
CA TYR A 246 4.05 8.82 -22.58
C TYR A 246 3.65 8.84 -21.10
N ILE A 247 4.30 8.04 -20.25
CA ILE A 247 4.08 8.06 -18.79
C ILE A 247 4.46 9.44 -18.22
N PHE A 248 5.57 10.04 -18.67
CA PHE A 248 5.92 11.41 -18.29
C PHE A 248 5.00 12.46 -18.85
N LYS A 249 4.55 12.33 -20.10
CA LYS A 249 3.54 13.24 -20.67
C LYS A 249 2.19 13.15 -19.94
N ALA A 250 1.88 12.00 -19.35
CA ALA A 250 0.69 11.81 -18.51
C ALA A 250 0.90 12.25 -17.05
N MET A 251 2.14 12.50 -16.62
CA MET A 251 2.46 12.93 -15.24
C MET A 251 1.69 14.18 -14.79
N PRO A 252 1.49 15.23 -15.61
CA PRO A 252 0.66 16.38 -15.24
C PRO A 252 -0.82 16.04 -15.01
N ILE A 253 -1.34 14.99 -15.67
CA ILE A 253 -2.73 14.51 -15.48
C ILE A 253 -2.86 13.67 -14.21
N LEU A 254 -1.76 13.00 -13.83
CA LEU A 254 -1.68 12.17 -12.65
C LEU A 254 -1.47 13.03 -11.39
N GLN A 255 -0.64 14.08 -11.44
CA GLN A 255 -0.41 14.98 -10.30
C GLN A 255 -1.72 15.57 -9.73
N ASP A 256 -1.80 15.66 -8.41
CA ASP A 256 -3.00 15.99 -7.63
C ASP A 256 -4.22 15.06 -7.83
N ASN A 257 -4.04 13.90 -8.48
CA ASN A 257 -5.08 12.91 -8.68
C ASN A 257 -4.78 11.58 -7.96
N LEU A 258 -5.80 10.98 -7.36
CA LEU A 258 -5.69 9.65 -6.73
C LEU A 258 -5.26 8.55 -7.72
N LEU A 259 -5.40 8.79 -9.02
CA LEU A 259 -4.90 7.91 -10.08
C LEU A 259 -3.40 7.61 -9.98
N VAL A 260 -2.59 8.47 -9.34
CA VAL A 260 -1.15 8.23 -9.12
C VAL A 260 -0.91 6.95 -8.33
N PHE A 261 -1.78 6.64 -7.35
CA PHE A 261 -1.66 5.43 -6.55
C PHE A 261 -2.16 4.18 -7.30
N VAL A 262 -3.15 4.35 -8.19
CA VAL A 262 -3.86 3.25 -8.85
C VAL A 262 -3.15 2.80 -10.13
N THR A 263 -2.66 3.74 -10.94
CA THR A 263 -2.06 3.46 -12.25
C THR A 263 -0.86 2.50 -12.19
N PRO A 264 0.18 2.73 -11.36
CA PRO A 264 1.32 1.80 -11.26
C PRO A 264 0.92 0.45 -10.67
N PHE A 265 -0.08 0.44 -9.78
CA PHE A 265 -0.63 -0.78 -9.20
C PHE A 265 -1.33 -1.64 -10.26
N VAL A 266 -2.20 -1.05 -11.07
CA VAL A 266 -2.93 -1.76 -12.14
C VAL A 266 -1.97 -2.27 -13.22
N LEU A 267 -1.07 -1.41 -13.69
CA LEU A 267 -0.08 -1.79 -14.71
C LEU A 267 0.76 -2.98 -14.22
N SER A 268 1.34 -2.88 -13.03
CA SER A 268 2.17 -3.94 -12.47
C SER A 268 1.35 -5.22 -12.20
N SER A 269 0.08 -5.09 -11.80
CA SER A 269 -0.81 -6.24 -11.60
C SER A 269 -1.04 -7.02 -12.89
N ILE A 270 -1.26 -6.34 -14.01
CA ILE A 270 -1.44 -6.97 -15.33
C ILE A 270 -0.18 -7.76 -15.71
N VAL A 271 1.00 -7.18 -15.51
CA VAL A 271 2.28 -7.86 -15.81
C VAL A 271 2.48 -9.08 -14.91
N ILE A 272 2.18 -8.97 -13.61
CA ILE A 272 2.25 -10.12 -12.68
C ILE A 272 1.30 -11.23 -13.13
N ILE A 273 0.07 -10.90 -13.54
CA ILE A 273 -0.90 -11.89 -14.04
C ILE A 273 -0.34 -12.61 -15.26
N GLY A 274 0.25 -11.88 -16.21
CA GLY A 274 0.91 -12.45 -17.38
C GLY A 274 2.07 -13.40 -17.00
N CYS A 275 2.90 -13.01 -16.04
CA CYS A 275 3.99 -13.86 -15.53
C CYS A 275 3.46 -15.16 -14.91
N VAL A 276 2.43 -15.08 -14.07
CA VAL A 276 1.83 -16.26 -13.43
C VAL A 276 1.12 -17.15 -14.45
N ALA A 277 0.45 -16.59 -15.45
CA ALA A 277 -0.16 -17.35 -16.52
C ALA A 277 0.88 -18.16 -17.31
N LEU A 278 2.00 -17.53 -17.68
CA LEU A 278 3.10 -18.21 -18.38
C LEU A 278 3.72 -19.31 -17.53
N ARG A 279 3.91 -19.07 -16.22
CA ARG A 279 4.37 -20.09 -15.28
C ARG A 279 3.47 -21.33 -15.32
N ASN A 280 2.15 -21.13 -15.30
CA ASN A 280 1.21 -22.24 -15.29
C ASN A 280 1.30 -23.07 -16.58
N VAL A 281 1.48 -22.42 -17.74
CA VAL A 281 1.74 -23.09 -19.03
C VAL A 281 3.04 -23.89 -19.00
N VAL A 282 4.13 -23.32 -18.46
CA VAL A 282 5.43 -24.02 -18.35
C VAL A 282 5.35 -25.23 -17.44
N VAL A 283 4.61 -25.12 -16.32
CA VAL A 283 4.41 -26.24 -15.40
C VAL A 283 3.62 -27.34 -16.09
N GLU A 284 2.49 -27.02 -16.73
CA GLU A 284 1.63 -28.01 -17.41
C GLU A 284 2.31 -28.72 -18.58
N THR A 285 3.23 -28.05 -19.27
CA THR A 285 3.94 -28.62 -20.43
C THR A 285 5.15 -29.49 -20.07
N LEU A 286 5.75 -29.29 -18.89
CA LEU A 286 7.02 -29.93 -18.50
C LEU A 286 6.91 -30.89 -17.31
N SER A 287 5.79 -30.89 -16.57
CA SER A 287 5.51 -31.83 -15.46
C SER A 287 5.01 -33.17 -15.97
#